data_AF-A0A224XW77-F1
#
_entry.id   AF-A0A224XW77-F1
#
_cell.length_a   1.000
_cell.length_b   1.000
_cell.length_c   1.000
_cell.angle_alpha   90.00
_cell.angle_beta   90.00
_cell.angle_gamma   90.00
#
_symmetry.space_group_name_H-M   'P 1'
#
loop_
_entity.id
_entity.type
_entity.pdbx_description
1 polymer ?
#
loop_
_entity_poly.entity_id
_entity_poly.type
_entity_poly.pdbx_seq_one_letter_code
_entity_poly.pdbx_strand_id
1 'polypeptide(L)'
;FAVIIAFTVFAALLMLLFDDFNICNNNNNENKHIIFYVLFEFNVRPKYKAQTKETLNVLMNGVQTVMKKHVERPAVLLLLATSDAYYTALNLAKTLALLVLVTYGYNWSNHDLDKILMKGSRFSAFEDYWIFHKKLVKRIQNYKVVVVDKFQAVHPQVSTVLCNIADDAFSPIPRSVIILVMDINNYFTQNALATKSGVNLAESYLQTTFGPFLDHETITDLMRIITGRSVIINRISKLKPCKCQY
;
A
#
# COMPACT_ATOMS: atom_id res chain seq x y z
N PHE A 1 -21.07 -49.14 -12.88
CA PHE A 1 -21.34 -47.77 -13.39
C PHE A 1 -21.17 -46.69 -12.33
N ALA A 2 -21.91 -46.70 -11.21
CA ALA A 2 -21.78 -45.67 -10.17
C ALA A 2 -20.35 -45.51 -9.60
N VAL A 3 -19.63 -46.61 -9.41
CA VAL A 3 -18.24 -46.60 -8.91
C VAL A 3 -17.27 -45.92 -9.89
N ILE A 4 -17.48 -46.08 -11.20
CA ILE A 4 -16.63 -45.48 -12.23
C ILE A 4 -16.86 -43.97 -12.27
N ILE A 5 -18.11 -43.52 -12.15
CA ILE A 5 -18.48 -42.09 -12.10
C ILE A 5 -17.93 -41.44 -10.82
N ALA A 6 -18.01 -42.13 -9.67
CA ALA A 6 -17.43 -41.62 -8.43
C ALA A 6 -15.91 -41.47 -8.54
N PHE A 7 -15.23 -42.42 -9.18
CA PHE A 7 -13.77 -42.36 -9.36
C PHE A 7 -13.35 -41.28 -10.34
N THR A 8 -14.10 -41.05 -11.42
CA THR A 8 -13.80 -39.96 -12.38
C THR A 8 -14.07 -38.59 -11.79
N VAL A 9 -15.14 -38.41 -11.02
CA VAL A 9 -15.41 -37.16 -10.31
C VAL A 9 -14.37 -36.91 -9.23
N PHE A 10 -13.95 -37.94 -8.49
CA PHE A 10 -12.91 -37.84 -7.48
C PHE A 10 -11.53 -37.54 -8.09
N ALA A 11 -11.19 -38.17 -9.22
CA ALA A 11 -9.97 -37.87 -9.96
C ALA A 11 -9.98 -36.46 -10.56
N ALA A 12 -11.12 -35.98 -11.06
CA ALA A 12 -11.28 -34.61 -11.55
C ALA A 12 -11.16 -33.57 -10.41
N LEU A 13 -11.72 -33.86 -9.23
CA LEU A 13 -11.56 -33.04 -8.02
C LEU A 13 -10.12 -33.03 -7.52
N LEU A 14 -9.44 -34.18 -7.54
CA LEU A 14 -8.02 -34.27 -7.20
C LEU A 14 -7.16 -33.50 -8.21
N MET A 15 -7.44 -33.60 -9.50
CA MET A 15 -6.75 -32.81 -10.54
C MET A 15 -6.93 -31.30 -10.31
N LEU A 16 -8.14 -30.84 -9.99
CA LEU A 16 -8.40 -29.43 -9.66
C LEU A 16 -7.68 -28.98 -8.38
N LEU A 17 -7.65 -29.83 -7.35
CA LEU A 17 -6.92 -29.53 -6.11
C LEU A 17 -5.39 -29.56 -6.29
N PHE A 18 -4.87 -30.43 -7.15
CA PHE A 18 -3.44 -30.49 -7.45
C PHE A 18 -2.99 -29.44 -8.47
N ASP A 19 -3.85 -29.02 -9.40
CA ASP A 19 -3.59 -27.86 -10.26
C ASP A 19 -3.48 -26.58 -9.43
N ASP A 20 -4.32 -26.41 -8.41
CA ASP A 20 -4.20 -25.30 -7.45
C ASP A 20 -2.89 -25.37 -6.63
N PHE A 21 -2.37 -26.57 -6.34
CA PHE A 21 -1.06 -26.75 -5.69
C PHE A 21 0.13 -26.55 -6.64
N ASN A 22 -0.02 -26.85 -7.94
CA ASN A 22 1.02 -26.61 -8.96
C ASN A 22 1.10 -25.14 -9.42
N ILE A 23 0.08 -24.33 -9.17
CA ILE A 23 0.12 -22.87 -9.37
C ILE A 23 1.13 -22.18 -8.43
N CYS A 24 1.53 -22.83 -7.33
CA CYS A 24 2.55 -22.28 -6.43
C CYS A 24 3.99 -22.41 -6.95
N ASN A 25 4.23 -23.15 -8.04
CA ASN A 25 5.59 -23.41 -8.53
C ASN A 25 5.84 -22.98 -9.99
N ASN A 26 4.88 -22.31 -10.63
CA ASN A 26 5.08 -21.76 -11.96
C ASN A 26 5.38 -20.26 -11.89
N ASN A 27 6.60 -19.89 -12.29
CA ASN A 27 7.12 -18.53 -12.45
C ASN A 27 6.37 -17.66 -13.48
N ASN A 28 5.08 -17.91 -13.69
CA ASN A 28 4.26 -17.12 -14.58
C ASN A 28 3.84 -15.83 -13.89
N ASN A 29 4.65 -14.80 -14.16
CA ASN A 29 4.39 -13.38 -13.92
C ASN A 29 2.97 -12.91 -14.35
N GLU A 30 2.22 -13.71 -15.12
CA GLU A 30 0.90 -13.41 -15.66
C GLU A 30 -0.22 -13.41 -14.62
N ASN A 31 -0.15 -14.25 -13.59
CA ASN A 31 -1.28 -14.44 -12.67
C ASN A 31 -1.20 -13.62 -11.38
N LYS A 32 -0.15 -12.81 -11.18
CA LYS A 32 0.05 -12.01 -9.95
C LYS A 32 -1.14 -11.11 -9.61
N HIS A 33 -1.77 -10.51 -10.61
CA HIS A 33 -2.93 -9.66 -10.41
C HIS A 33 -4.17 -10.42 -9.91
N ILE A 34 -4.33 -11.68 -10.33
CA ILE A 34 -5.39 -12.60 -9.88
C ILE A 34 -5.10 -13.07 -8.45
N ILE A 35 -3.86 -13.50 -8.18
CA ILE A 35 -3.44 -13.91 -6.83
C ILE A 35 -3.69 -12.79 -5.82
N PHE A 36 -3.24 -11.58 -6.12
CA PHE A 36 -3.49 -10.43 -5.25
C PHE A 36 -4.97 -10.14 -5.08
N TYR A 37 -5.76 -10.19 -6.17
CA TYR A 37 -7.21 -9.98 -6.12
C TYR A 37 -7.87 -10.93 -5.11
N VAL A 38 -7.63 -12.23 -5.28
CA VAL A 38 -8.19 -13.28 -4.42
C VAL A 38 -7.77 -13.02 -2.97
N LEU A 39 -6.47 -12.80 -2.72
CA LEU A 39 -5.97 -12.50 -1.38
C LEU A 39 -6.64 -11.26 -0.77
N PHE A 40 -6.88 -10.21 -1.55
CA PHE A 40 -7.53 -8.98 -1.09
C PHE A 40 -9.00 -9.23 -0.74
N GLU A 41 -9.75 -9.93 -1.60
CA GLU A 41 -11.16 -10.27 -1.38
C GLU A 41 -11.36 -11.13 -0.13
N PHE A 42 -10.43 -12.06 0.17
CA PHE A 42 -10.55 -12.95 1.34
C PHE A 42 -9.98 -12.34 2.64
N ASN A 43 -8.93 -11.51 2.58
CA ASN A 43 -8.23 -11.04 3.78
C ASN A 43 -8.49 -9.57 4.13
N VAL A 44 -8.85 -8.74 3.15
CA VAL A 44 -9.05 -7.29 3.35
C VAL A 44 -10.53 -6.97 3.46
N ARG A 45 -11.34 -7.22 2.42
CA ARG A 45 -12.75 -6.82 2.43
C ARG A 45 -13.56 -7.31 3.64
N PRO A 46 -13.41 -8.58 4.09
CA PRO A 46 -14.19 -9.08 5.22
C PRO A 46 -13.73 -8.48 6.55
N LYS A 47 -12.45 -8.10 6.66
CA LYS A 47 -11.84 -7.55 7.88
C LYS A 47 -12.05 -6.05 8.01
N TYR A 48 -12.06 -5.32 6.89
CA TYR A 48 -12.12 -3.85 6.86
C TYR A 48 -13.48 -3.31 6.40
N LYS A 49 -14.58 -3.91 6.89
CA LYS A 49 -15.97 -3.56 6.52
C LYS A 49 -16.40 -2.13 6.86
N ALA A 50 -15.70 -1.45 7.77
CA ALA A 50 -15.97 -0.05 8.10
C ALA A 50 -15.47 0.93 7.03
N GLN A 51 -14.62 0.48 6.11
CA GLN A 51 -14.16 1.28 4.98
C GLN A 51 -15.22 1.33 3.88
N THR A 52 -15.28 2.44 3.14
CA THR A 52 -16.18 2.52 1.99
C THR A 52 -15.73 1.57 0.88
N LYS A 53 -16.68 1.10 0.06
CA LYS A 53 -16.38 0.26 -1.11
C LYS A 53 -15.38 0.94 -2.05
N GLU A 54 -15.53 2.25 -2.23
CA GLU A 54 -14.63 3.07 -3.03
C GLU A 54 -13.20 3.05 -2.47
N THR A 55 -13.02 3.30 -1.18
CA THR A 55 -11.70 3.23 -0.51
C THR A 55 -10.99 1.90 -0.78
N LEU A 56 -11.71 0.78 -0.58
CA LEU A 56 -11.14 -0.54 -0.82
C LEU A 56 -10.83 -0.79 -2.29
N ASN A 57 -11.66 -0.29 -3.21
CA ASN A 57 -11.43 -0.41 -4.64
C ASN A 57 -10.23 0.42 -5.11
N VAL A 58 -10.04 1.64 -4.61
CA VAL A 58 -8.87 2.48 -4.91
C VAL A 58 -7.59 1.77 -4.47
N LEU A 59 -7.57 1.22 -3.25
CA LEU A 59 -6.42 0.47 -2.74
C LEU A 59 -6.13 -0.79 -3.57
N MET A 60 -7.17 -1.58 -3.86
CA MET A 60 -7.04 -2.81 -4.65
C MET A 60 -6.53 -2.52 -6.06
N ASN A 61 -7.20 -1.63 -6.79
CA ASN A 61 -6.83 -1.26 -8.15
C ASN A 61 -5.44 -0.63 -8.18
N GLY A 62 -5.12 0.18 -7.16
CA GLY A 62 -3.82 0.80 -6.99
C GLY A 62 -2.69 -0.23 -7.01
N VAL A 63 -2.80 -1.28 -6.20
CA VAL A 63 -1.80 -2.36 -6.20
C VAL A 63 -1.87 -3.20 -7.49
N GLN A 64 -3.06 -3.56 -7.96
CA GLN A 64 -3.19 -4.39 -9.18
C GLN A 64 -2.56 -3.75 -10.41
N THR A 65 -2.62 -2.41 -10.52
CA THR A 65 -2.03 -1.70 -11.67
C THR A 65 -0.55 -2.00 -11.83
N VAL A 66 0.21 -2.14 -10.72
CA VAL A 66 1.66 -2.41 -10.76
C VAL A 66 2.01 -3.89 -10.91
N MET A 67 1.02 -4.78 -10.80
CA MET A 67 1.20 -6.22 -11.00
C MET A 67 1.19 -6.60 -12.49
N LYS A 68 0.69 -5.72 -13.37
CA LYS A 68 0.68 -5.91 -14.84
C LYS A 68 2.10 -5.91 -15.41
N LYS A 69 2.28 -6.45 -16.63
CA LYS A 69 3.59 -6.60 -17.29
C LYS A 69 4.23 -5.26 -17.69
N HIS A 70 3.45 -4.37 -18.30
CA HIS A 70 3.93 -3.09 -18.83
C HIS A 70 3.49 -1.96 -17.90
N VAL A 71 4.32 -1.67 -16.90
CA VAL A 71 4.07 -0.60 -15.93
C VAL A 71 5.35 0.19 -15.79
N GLU A 72 5.25 1.49 -15.94
CA GLU A 72 6.40 2.39 -16.02
C GLU A 72 6.76 3.03 -14.67
N ARG A 73 5.85 2.95 -13.67
CA ARG A 73 6.01 3.59 -12.36
C ARG A 73 5.53 2.76 -11.17
N PRO A 74 6.02 3.01 -9.95
CA PRO A 74 5.43 2.47 -8.73
C PRO A 74 4.02 3.02 -8.49
N ALA A 75 3.25 2.29 -7.70
CA ALA A 75 1.98 2.74 -7.15
C ALA A 75 2.25 3.44 -5.83
N VAL A 76 1.99 4.74 -5.75
CA VAL A 76 1.95 5.45 -4.48
C VAL A 76 0.51 5.44 -3.98
N LEU A 77 0.29 4.92 -2.76
CA LEU A 77 -0.99 4.90 -2.08
C LEU A 77 -0.88 5.78 -0.84
N LEU A 78 -1.82 6.70 -0.66
CA LEU A 78 -1.84 7.57 0.52
C LEU A 78 -3.06 7.27 1.38
N LEU A 79 -2.83 6.85 2.62
CA LEU A 79 -3.87 6.57 3.61
C LEU A 79 -3.93 7.73 4.59
N LEU A 80 -4.99 8.52 4.52
CA LEU A 80 -5.31 9.58 5.46
C LEU A 80 -6.18 9.01 6.58
N ALA A 81 -5.79 9.22 7.83
CA ALA A 81 -6.58 8.77 8.98
C ALA A 81 -6.56 9.81 10.09
N THR A 82 -7.70 10.03 10.74
CA THR A 82 -7.75 10.73 12.03
C THR A 82 -7.00 9.91 13.09
N SER A 83 -6.59 10.55 14.19
CA SER A 83 -5.76 9.90 15.21
C SER A 83 -6.42 8.66 15.84
N ASP A 84 -7.75 8.62 15.89
CA ASP A 84 -8.52 7.46 16.37
C ASP A 84 -8.63 6.31 15.35
N ALA A 85 -8.49 6.62 14.05
CA ALA A 85 -8.48 5.65 12.95
C ALA A 85 -7.07 5.25 12.50
N TYR A 86 -6.02 5.97 12.94
CA TYR A 86 -4.65 5.79 12.48
C TYR A 86 -4.11 4.37 12.64
N TYR A 87 -4.38 3.69 13.77
CA TYR A 87 -3.98 2.29 13.95
C TYR A 87 -4.67 1.35 12.94
N THR A 88 -5.90 1.67 12.54
CA THR A 88 -6.60 0.93 11.48
C THR A 88 -5.89 1.11 10.14
N ALA A 89 -5.49 2.35 9.81
CA ALA A 89 -4.76 2.67 8.58
C ALA A 89 -3.40 1.97 8.53
N LEU A 90 -2.62 2.02 9.61
CA LEU A 90 -1.33 1.34 9.69
C LEU A 90 -1.48 -0.18 9.56
N ASN A 91 -2.49 -0.76 10.21
CA ASN A 91 -2.75 -2.20 10.12
C ASN A 91 -3.20 -2.61 8.71
N LEU A 92 -4.02 -1.79 8.05
CA LEU A 92 -4.43 -1.99 6.66
C LEU A 92 -3.22 -1.91 5.72
N ALA A 93 -2.38 -0.88 5.85
CA ALA A 93 -1.14 -0.73 5.07
C ALA A 93 -0.22 -1.95 5.21
N LYS A 94 0.01 -2.42 6.44
CA LYS A 94 0.77 -3.66 6.70
C LYS A 94 0.12 -4.87 6.04
N THR A 95 -1.20 -5.02 6.18
CA THR A 95 -1.93 -6.14 5.55
C THR A 95 -1.75 -6.13 4.03
N LEU A 96 -1.92 -4.97 3.38
CA LEU A 96 -1.72 -4.83 1.94
C LEU A 96 -0.29 -5.17 1.52
N ALA A 97 0.71 -4.69 2.26
CA ALA A 97 2.09 -4.98 1.96
C ALA A 97 2.42 -6.48 2.11
N LEU A 98 1.82 -7.17 3.09
CA LEU A 98 1.93 -8.62 3.22
C LEU A 98 1.32 -9.35 2.03
N LEU A 99 0.15 -8.91 1.55
CA LEU A 99 -0.46 -9.49 0.35
C LEU A 99 0.42 -9.28 -0.89
N VAL A 100 1.07 -8.11 -1.01
CA VAL A 100 2.05 -7.84 -2.07
C VAL A 100 3.23 -8.80 -1.98
N LEU A 101 3.82 -8.98 -0.79
CA LEU A 101 4.92 -9.93 -0.57
C LEU A 101 4.53 -11.36 -0.99
N VAL A 102 3.38 -11.85 -0.53
CA VAL A 102 2.88 -13.18 -0.90
C VAL A 102 2.67 -13.31 -2.41
N THR A 103 2.09 -12.28 -3.04
CA THR A 103 1.86 -12.26 -4.50
C THR A 103 3.16 -12.35 -5.29
N TYR A 104 4.26 -11.81 -4.75
CA TYR A 104 5.58 -11.88 -5.36
C TYR A 104 6.37 -13.15 -4.97
N GLY A 105 5.78 -14.08 -4.22
CA GLY A 105 6.41 -15.35 -3.85
C GLY A 105 7.40 -15.25 -2.69
N TYR A 106 7.35 -14.18 -1.88
CA TYR A 106 8.20 -14.07 -0.71
C TYR A 106 7.69 -14.98 0.42
N ASN A 107 8.54 -15.89 0.89
CA ASN A 107 8.35 -16.59 2.15
C ASN A 107 8.63 -15.62 3.29
N TRP A 108 7.58 -15.18 3.99
CA TRP A 108 7.68 -14.17 5.04
C TRP A 108 7.38 -14.77 6.41
N SER A 109 8.18 -14.37 7.38
CA SER A 109 7.93 -14.55 8.81
C SER A 109 7.32 -13.27 9.39
N ASN A 110 6.68 -13.35 10.55
CA ASN A 110 6.14 -12.16 11.24
C ASN A 110 7.21 -11.09 11.55
N HIS A 111 8.50 -11.47 11.61
CA HIS A 111 9.63 -10.57 11.84
C HIS A 111 10.07 -9.79 10.58
N ASP A 112 9.52 -10.09 9.40
CA ASP A 112 9.89 -9.42 8.15
C ASP A 112 9.12 -8.13 7.90
N LEU A 113 8.06 -7.85 8.67
CA LEU A 113 7.30 -6.59 8.57
C LEU A 113 8.17 -5.35 8.84
N ASP A 114 9.14 -5.44 9.75
CA ASP A 114 10.06 -4.35 10.04
C ASP A 114 11.01 -4.05 8.87
N LYS A 115 11.21 -5.02 7.97
CA LYS A 115 12.06 -4.85 6.80
C LYS A 115 11.39 -3.98 5.73
N ILE A 116 10.06 -4.00 5.65
CA ILE A 116 9.29 -3.17 4.72
C ILE A 116 8.76 -1.87 5.35
N LEU A 117 8.79 -1.73 6.67
CA LEU A 117 8.33 -0.54 7.39
C LEU A 117 9.43 0.51 7.54
N MET A 118 9.08 1.77 7.30
CA MET A 118 9.90 2.95 7.56
C MET A 118 9.12 3.90 8.46
N LYS A 119 9.73 4.35 9.57
CA LYS A 119 9.15 5.39 10.43
C LYS A 119 9.50 6.77 9.86
N GLY A 120 8.52 7.51 9.36
CA GLY A 120 8.66 8.83 8.77
C GLY A 120 9.28 9.84 9.73
N SER A 121 8.96 9.75 11.03
CA SER A 121 9.54 10.59 12.08
C SER A 121 11.06 10.44 12.26
N ARG A 122 11.71 9.46 11.62
CA ARG A 122 13.18 9.32 11.59
C ARG A 122 13.84 10.14 10.47
N PHE A 123 13.04 10.84 9.66
CA PHE A 123 13.48 11.60 8.49
C PHE A 123 12.91 13.02 8.53
N SER A 124 12.87 13.60 9.74
CA SER A 124 12.29 14.92 10.00
C SER A 124 13.27 16.07 9.76
N ALA A 125 14.55 15.79 9.52
CA ALA A 125 15.55 16.79 9.19
C ALA A 125 15.84 16.81 7.68
N PHE A 126 16.21 17.97 7.14
CA PHE A 126 16.58 18.12 5.73
C PHE A 126 17.73 17.19 5.31
N GLU A 127 18.72 17.02 6.18
CA GLU A 127 19.93 16.20 5.95
C GLU A 127 19.60 14.70 5.75
N ASP A 128 18.41 14.26 6.14
CA ASP A 128 17.97 12.87 6.01
C ASP A 128 17.63 12.46 4.56
N TYR A 129 17.67 13.40 3.60
CA TYR A 129 17.27 13.19 2.20
C TYR A 129 17.87 11.90 1.60
N TRP A 130 19.21 11.80 1.61
CA TRP A 130 19.90 10.67 1.00
C TRP A 130 19.69 9.36 1.75
N ILE A 131 19.54 9.43 3.08
CA ILE A 131 19.27 8.27 3.92
C ILE A 131 17.88 7.74 3.62
N PHE A 132 16.89 8.62 3.49
CA PHE A 132 15.52 8.27 3.12
C PHE A 132 15.48 7.64 1.73
N HIS A 133 16.05 8.30 0.71
CA HIS A 133 16.17 7.78 -0.66
C HIS A 133 16.78 6.37 -0.69
N LYS A 134 17.97 6.18 -0.10
CA LYS A 134 18.66 4.88 -0.09
C LYS A 134 17.83 3.80 0.61
N LYS A 135 17.21 4.13 1.74
CA LYS A 135 16.37 3.18 2.51
C LYS A 135 15.09 2.81 1.78
N LEU A 136 14.49 3.76 1.06
CA LEU A 136 13.28 3.57 0.29
C LEU A 136 13.57 2.68 -0.93
N VAL A 137 14.56 3.07 -1.75
CA VAL A 137 15.04 2.31 -2.92
C VAL A 137 15.41 0.88 -2.56
N LYS A 138 16.22 0.68 -1.52
CA LYS A 138 16.62 -0.67 -1.08
C LYS A 138 15.43 -1.56 -0.75
N ARG A 139 14.39 -1.01 -0.10
CA ARG A 139 13.20 -1.78 0.28
C ARG A 139 12.34 -2.14 -0.92
N ILE A 140 12.05 -1.19 -1.80
CA ILE A 140 11.24 -1.48 -2.99
C ILE A 140 11.97 -2.40 -3.98
N GLN A 141 13.30 -2.33 -4.06
CA GLN A 141 14.10 -3.29 -4.84
C GLN A 141 13.97 -4.71 -4.29
N ASN A 142 14.16 -4.86 -2.97
CA ASN A 142 14.23 -6.17 -2.32
C ASN A 142 12.87 -6.82 -2.06
N TYR A 143 11.80 -6.03 -1.91
CA TYR A 143 10.51 -6.51 -1.43
C TYR A 143 9.33 -6.11 -2.32
N LYS A 144 9.55 -5.26 -3.33
CA LYS A 144 8.51 -4.68 -4.19
C LYS A 144 7.46 -3.84 -3.46
N VAL A 145 7.56 -3.68 -2.15
CA VAL A 145 6.68 -2.85 -1.34
C VAL A 145 7.41 -2.19 -0.18
N VAL A 146 6.97 -1.00 0.19
CA VAL A 146 7.42 -0.26 1.38
C VAL A 146 6.23 0.46 2.02
N VAL A 147 6.20 0.50 3.35
CA VAL A 147 5.22 1.27 4.13
C VAL A 147 5.96 2.38 4.86
N VAL A 148 5.60 3.63 4.62
CA VAL A 148 6.10 4.79 5.34
C VAL A 148 5.05 5.22 6.36
N ASP A 149 5.34 4.92 7.62
CA ASP A 149 4.52 5.25 8.76
C ASP A 149 4.71 6.71 9.19
N LYS A 150 3.64 7.41 9.57
CA LYS A 150 3.66 8.85 9.94
C LYS A 150 4.36 9.71 8.88
N PHE A 151 3.94 9.57 7.62
CA PHE A 151 4.56 10.31 6.51
C PHE A 151 4.51 11.83 6.70
N GLN A 152 3.48 12.36 7.38
CA GLN A 152 3.38 13.78 7.71
C GLN A 152 4.54 14.30 8.60
N ALA A 153 5.28 13.41 9.26
CA ALA A 153 6.45 13.76 10.07
C ALA A 153 7.77 13.75 9.27
N VAL A 154 7.75 13.34 8.00
CA VAL A 154 8.91 13.45 7.10
C VAL A 154 9.08 14.91 6.72
N HIS A 155 10.31 15.38 6.69
CA HIS A 155 10.59 16.75 6.26
C HIS A 155 10.07 16.98 4.82
N PRO A 156 9.41 18.10 4.50
CA PRO A 156 8.83 18.34 3.17
C PRO A 156 9.85 18.18 2.04
N GLN A 157 11.05 18.75 2.19
CA GLN A 157 12.15 18.58 1.23
C GLN A 157 12.62 17.12 1.08
N VAL A 158 12.59 16.32 2.14
CA VAL A 158 12.94 14.89 2.07
C VAL A 158 11.86 14.10 1.33
N SER A 159 10.60 14.51 1.42
CA SER A 159 9.49 13.88 0.71
C SER A 159 9.60 13.99 -0.81
N THR A 160 10.31 14.99 -1.33
CA THR A 160 10.57 15.18 -2.78
C THR A 160 11.39 14.06 -3.39
N VAL A 161 12.03 13.21 -2.58
CA VAL A 161 12.61 11.92 -3.01
C VAL A 161 11.60 11.08 -3.80
N LEU A 162 10.30 11.17 -3.47
CA LEU A 162 9.24 10.47 -4.18
C LEU A 162 9.10 10.96 -5.62
N CYS A 163 9.41 12.23 -5.90
CA CYS A 163 9.42 12.76 -7.26
C CYS A 163 10.42 12.03 -8.15
N ASN A 164 11.58 11.66 -7.60
CA ASN A 164 12.61 10.94 -8.35
C ASN A 164 12.32 9.44 -8.49
N ILE A 165 11.65 8.84 -7.50
CA ILE A 165 11.42 7.38 -7.47
C ILE A 165 10.14 6.99 -8.21
N ALA A 166 9.14 7.86 -8.19
CA ALA A 166 7.83 7.63 -8.80
C ALA A 166 7.59 8.56 -9.99
N ASP A 167 8.67 9.02 -10.63
CA ASP A 167 8.61 9.80 -11.85
C ASP A 167 7.90 9.03 -12.98
N ASP A 168 7.16 9.78 -13.81
CA ASP A 168 6.34 9.21 -14.87
C ASP A 168 7.15 8.84 -16.12
N ALA A 169 8.26 9.53 -16.36
CA ALA A 169 9.11 9.25 -17.51
C ALA A 169 10.13 8.14 -17.19
N PHE A 170 10.74 8.19 -16.00
CA PHE A 170 11.83 7.27 -15.64
C PHE A 170 11.80 6.87 -14.16
N SER A 171 10.88 5.99 -13.77
CA SER A 171 10.93 5.41 -12.43
C SER A 171 12.00 4.29 -12.37
N PRO A 172 12.94 4.31 -11.40
CA PRO A 172 14.03 3.35 -11.31
C PRO A 172 13.56 1.93 -10.95
N ILE A 173 12.46 1.81 -10.20
CA ILE A 173 11.91 0.51 -9.76
C ILE A 173 10.41 0.46 -10.09
N PRO A 174 10.08 0.24 -11.39
CA PRO A 174 8.71 0.03 -11.78
C PRO A 174 8.16 -1.25 -11.13
N ARG A 175 6.82 -1.40 -11.15
CA ARG A 175 6.14 -2.57 -10.58
C ARG A 175 6.36 -2.75 -9.07
N SER A 176 6.42 -1.64 -8.33
CA SER A 176 6.52 -1.63 -6.87
C SER A 176 5.42 -0.78 -6.23
N VAL A 177 5.21 -0.92 -4.92
CA VAL A 177 4.17 -0.22 -4.16
C VAL A 177 4.79 0.58 -3.02
N ILE A 178 4.44 1.86 -2.93
CA ILE A 178 4.80 2.75 -1.83
C ILE A 178 3.50 3.10 -1.10
N ILE A 179 3.37 2.69 0.16
CA ILE A 179 2.19 2.99 0.98
C ILE A 179 2.58 4.04 2.01
N LEU A 180 2.00 5.23 1.90
CA LEU A 180 2.18 6.34 2.83
C LEU A 180 1.01 6.36 3.81
N VAL A 181 1.31 6.41 5.10
CA VAL A 181 0.27 6.47 6.15
C VAL A 181 0.41 7.80 6.89
N MET A 182 -0.65 8.59 6.88
CA MET A 182 -0.70 9.90 7.54
C MET A 182 -1.73 9.92 8.66
N ASP A 183 -1.30 10.43 9.82
CA ASP A 183 -2.23 10.91 10.85
C ASP A 183 -2.53 12.38 10.58
N ILE A 184 -3.77 12.67 10.22
CA ILE A 184 -4.24 14.02 9.91
C ILE A 184 -4.71 14.77 11.16
N ASN A 185 -4.42 14.31 12.39
CA ASN A 185 -4.53 15.07 13.66
C ASN A 185 -5.77 15.99 13.79
N ASN A 186 -6.95 15.51 13.42
CA ASN A 186 -8.20 16.31 13.40
C ASN A 186 -8.12 17.63 12.60
N TYR A 187 -7.19 17.73 11.66
CA TYR A 187 -6.97 18.88 10.78
C TYR A 187 -8.22 19.22 9.97
N PHE A 188 -8.99 18.19 9.58
CA PHE A 188 -10.25 18.34 8.87
C PHE A 188 -11.45 18.17 9.78
N THR A 189 -12.50 18.96 9.53
CA THR A 189 -13.79 18.79 10.20
C THR A 189 -14.45 17.49 9.77
N GLN A 190 -15.34 16.95 10.62
CA GLN A 190 -16.11 15.73 10.29
C GLN A 190 -16.93 15.89 9.00
N ASN A 191 -17.47 17.10 8.76
CA ASN A 191 -18.18 17.40 7.52
C ASN A 191 -17.25 17.30 6.29
N ALA A 192 -16.03 17.83 6.38
CA ALA A 192 -15.06 17.73 5.30
C ALA A 192 -14.65 16.27 5.04
N LEU A 193 -14.44 15.48 6.08
CA LEU A 193 -14.13 14.04 5.98
C LEU A 193 -15.26 13.23 5.34
N ALA A 194 -16.51 13.64 5.54
CA ALA A 194 -17.68 12.97 4.98
C ALA A 194 -18.01 13.38 3.54
N THR A 195 -17.66 14.60 3.13
CA THR A 195 -18.11 15.20 1.86
C THR A 195 -17.03 15.35 0.80
N LYS A 196 -15.75 15.42 1.19
CA LYS A 196 -14.63 15.59 0.25
C LYS A 196 -13.95 14.25 -0.03
N SER A 197 -13.43 14.11 -1.25
CA SER A 197 -12.61 12.96 -1.63
C SER A 197 -11.28 12.95 -0.88
N GLY A 198 -10.69 11.76 -0.72
CA GLY A 198 -9.36 11.62 -0.11
C GLY A 198 -8.27 12.40 -0.86
N VAL A 199 -8.39 12.51 -2.19
CA VAL A 199 -7.46 13.27 -3.05
C VAL A 199 -7.50 14.75 -2.69
N ASN A 200 -8.68 15.37 -2.66
CA ASN A 200 -8.83 16.80 -2.37
C ASN A 200 -8.34 17.15 -0.95
N LEU A 201 -8.58 16.24 0.01
CA LEU A 201 -8.08 16.42 1.38
C LEU A 201 -6.55 16.28 1.44
N ALA A 202 -5.97 15.31 0.74
CA ALA A 202 -4.52 15.15 0.69
C ALA A 202 -3.84 16.40 0.09
N GLU A 203 -4.32 16.87 -1.06
CA GLU A 203 -3.82 18.08 -1.72
C GLU A 203 -3.92 19.30 -0.80
N SER A 204 -5.08 19.51 -0.18
CA SER A 204 -5.27 20.61 0.77
C SER A 204 -4.30 20.52 1.96
N TYR A 205 -4.08 19.32 2.51
CA TYR A 205 -3.15 19.14 3.63
C TYR A 205 -1.71 19.46 3.20
N LEU A 206 -1.26 18.90 2.08
CA LEU A 206 0.10 19.03 1.58
C LEU A 206 0.40 20.48 1.17
N GLN A 207 -0.53 21.13 0.48
CA GLN A 207 -0.38 22.53 0.10
C GLN A 207 -0.18 23.43 1.33
N THR A 208 -0.91 23.19 2.42
CA THR A 208 -0.77 24.00 3.64
C THR A 208 0.47 23.64 4.46
N THR A 209 0.81 22.36 4.58
CA THR A 209 1.88 21.90 5.48
C THR A 209 3.25 21.83 4.83
N PHE A 210 3.31 21.44 3.55
CA PHE A 210 4.55 21.27 2.80
C PHE A 210 4.82 22.46 1.89
N GLY A 211 3.76 23.12 1.38
CA GLY A 211 3.85 24.27 0.48
C GLY A 211 4.76 25.42 0.96
N PRO A 212 4.79 25.79 2.25
CA PRO A 212 5.71 26.84 2.73
C PRO A 212 7.20 26.49 2.61
N PHE A 213 7.54 25.21 2.44
CA PHE A 213 8.93 24.71 2.43
C PHE A 213 9.42 24.32 1.03
N LEU A 214 8.52 24.26 0.06
CA LEU A 214 8.75 23.81 -1.31
C LEU A 214 8.35 24.93 -2.27
N ASP A 215 9.08 25.07 -3.36
CA ASP A 215 8.66 25.91 -4.47
C ASP A 215 7.42 25.33 -5.16
N HIS A 216 6.73 26.17 -5.93
CA HIS A 216 5.43 25.84 -6.51
C HIS A 216 5.46 24.63 -7.46
N GLU A 217 6.54 24.49 -8.23
CA GLU A 217 6.72 23.37 -9.15
C GLU A 217 6.91 22.07 -8.36
N THR A 218 7.84 22.05 -7.41
CA THR A 218 8.12 20.88 -6.59
C THR A 218 6.92 20.39 -5.78
N ILE A 219 6.13 21.28 -5.16
CA ILE A 219 4.92 20.87 -4.43
C ILE A 219 3.86 20.29 -5.37
N THR A 220 3.71 20.87 -6.57
CA THR A 220 2.75 20.40 -7.58
C THR A 220 3.10 19.00 -8.06
N ASP A 221 4.39 18.75 -8.35
CA ASP A 221 4.86 17.42 -8.73
C ASP A 221 4.74 16.41 -7.60
N LEU A 222 5.08 16.80 -6.37
CA LEU A 222 4.92 15.93 -5.22
C LEU A 222 3.46 15.54 -5.04
N MET A 223 2.53 16.51 -5.10
CA MET A 223 1.08 16.26 -5.00
C MET A 223 0.62 15.31 -6.11
N ARG A 224 0.97 15.60 -7.37
CA ARG A 224 0.64 14.75 -8.53
C ARG A 224 1.01 13.28 -8.31
N ILE A 225 2.15 13.03 -7.66
CA ILE A 225 2.65 11.69 -7.39
C ILE A 225 1.96 11.03 -6.20
N ILE A 226 1.77 11.74 -5.08
CA ILE A 226 1.31 11.13 -3.82
C ILE A 226 -0.20 11.16 -3.66
N THR A 227 -0.91 12.12 -4.25
CA THR A 227 -2.34 12.33 -3.97
C THR A 227 -3.24 11.50 -4.88
N GLY A 228 -2.77 11.09 -6.06
CA GLY A 228 -3.59 10.45 -7.09
C GLY A 228 -4.31 9.15 -6.67
N ARG A 229 -3.89 8.53 -5.56
CA ARG A 229 -4.55 7.36 -4.96
C ARG A 229 -4.69 7.52 -3.45
N SER A 230 -5.20 8.67 -3.04
CA SER A 230 -5.46 8.99 -1.63
C SER A 230 -6.82 8.48 -1.18
N VAL A 231 -6.86 7.89 0.00
CA VAL A 231 -8.10 7.39 0.62
C VAL A 231 -8.19 7.82 2.08
N ILE A 232 -9.42 7.99 2.55
CA ILE A 232 -9.72 8.26 3.96
C ILE A 232 -9.99 6.91 4.65
N ILE A 233 -9.33 6.67 5.78
CA ILE A 233 -9.48 5.44 6.55
C ILE A 233 -10.35 5.70 7.77
N ASN A 234 -11.43 4.93 7.86
CA ASN A 234 -12.33 4.91 9.01
C ASN A 234 -11.79 4.00 10.12
N ARG A 235 -12.16 4.30 11.36
CA ARG A 235 -11.79 3.46 12.51
C ARG A 235 -12.54 2.11 12.47
N ILE A 236 -11.84 1.03 12.81
CA ILE A 236 -12.46 -0.26 13.14
C ILE A 236 -12.38 -0.48 14.64
N SER A 237 -13.54 -0.51 15.30
CA SER A 237 -13.68 -0.66 16.76
C SER A 237 -13.13 -1.97 17.33
N LYS A 238 -12.90 -3.00 16.49
CA LYS A 238 -12.46 -4.35 16.89
C LYS A 238 -11.00 -4.68 16.60
N LEU A 239 -10.20 -3.75 16.05
CA LEU A 239 -8.76 -3.98 15.93
C LEU A 239 -8.13 -3.78 17.32
N LYS A 240 -7.93 -4.88 18.06
CA LYS A 240 -7.07 -4.83 19.25
C LYS A 240 -5.74 -4.23 18.83
N PRO A 241 -5.17 -3.27 19.58
CA PRO A 241 -3.83 -2.79 19.30
C PRO A 241 -2.90 -4.00 19.24
N CYS A 242 -2.20 -4.16 18.12
CA CYS A 242 -1.06 -5.08 18.07
C CYS A 242 -0.12 -4.62 19.18
N LYS A 243 -0.08 -5.37 20.28
CA LYS A 243 0.97 -5.25 21.28
C LYS A 243 2.26 -5.67 20.58
N CYS A 244 2.92 -4.72 19.90
CA CYS A 244 4.35 -4.85 19.67
C CYS A 244 4.98 -4.71 21.05
N GLN A 245 5.24 -5.84 21.70
CA GLN A 245 6.03 -5.89 22.92
C GLN A 245 7.49 -5.64 22.51
N TYR A 246 7.97 -4.47 22.94
CA TYR A 246 9.37 -4.02 23.09
C TYR A 246 10.21 -3.88 21.81
#